data_AF-A0A9P1N8D3-F1
#
_entry.id   AF-A0A9P1N8D3-F1
#
_cell.length_a   1.000
_cell.length_b   1.000
_cell.length_c   1.000
_cell.angle_alpha   90.00
_cell.angle_beta   90.00
_cell.angle_gamma   90.00
#
_symmetry.space_group_name_H-M   'P 1'
#
loop_
_entity.id
_entity.type
_entity.pdbx_description
1 polymer ?
#
loop_
_entity_poly.entity_id
_entity_poly.type
_entity_poly.pdbx_seq_one_letter_code
_entity_poly.pdbx_strand_id
1 'polypeptide(L)'
;MISVVVLLSLLNFVTTFSYSNGANLGCIVTKNLLFSQGNLIRQLKKDETDAFKKYKKELHLFNTKINEAFDKAEENEAKNATVPPMPVRPSLPAFCTGADTTMYIFGACSVQNNKVYVGHVFARELEEKEKVKLAEFAKKIAAVQPGTTPPAEIYKGLEFCTEL
;
A
#
# COMPACT_ATOMS: atom_id res chain seq x y z
N MET A 1 -47.93 1.39 -37.34
CA MET A 1 -47.28 0.86 -36.13
C MET A 1 -45.83 0.57 -36.50
N ILE A 2 -44.90 1.46 -36.15
CA ILE A 2 -43.48 1.33 -36.48
C ILE A 2 -42.79 0.78 -35.23
N SER A 3 -42.34 -0.47 -35.31
CA SER A 3 -41.55 -1.11 -34.26
C SER A 3 -40.20 -0.44 -34.14
N VAL A 4 -39.97 0.27 -33.04
CA VAL A 4 -38.64 0.76 -32.65
C VAL A 4 -37.91 -0.42 -32.01
N VAL A 5 -37.05 -1.08 -32.77
CA VAL A 5 -36.11 -2.08 -32.25
C VAL A 5 -35.00 -1.33 -31.53
N VAL A 6 -35.10 -1.24 -30.21
CA VAL A 6 -34.02 -0.73 -29.35
C VAL A 6 -32.98 -1.84 -29.23
N LEU A 7 -31.93 -1.77 -30.05
CA LEU A 7 -30.70 -2.55 -29.85
C LEU A 7 -30.03 -2.06 -28.55
N LEU A 8 -30.27 -2.75 -27.43
CA LEU A 8 -29.44 -2.63 -26.24
C LEU A 8 -28.11 -3.36 -26.53
N SER A 9 -27.13 -2.63 -27.06
CA SER A 9 -25.74 -3.07 -27.04
C SER A 9 -25.27 -3.04 -25.58
N LEU A 10 -25.27 -4.20 -24.93
CA LEU A 10 -24.53 -4.43 -23.69
C LEU A 10 -23.04 -4.37 -24.04
N LEU A 11 -22.52 -3.15 -24.17
CA LEU A 11 -21.10 -2.87 -24.06
C LEU A 11 -20.65 -3.45 -22.73
N ASN A 12 -19.83 -4.49 -22.77
CA ASN A 12 -19.00 -4.88 -21.64
C ASN A 12 -18.08 -3.70 -21.34
N PHE A 13 -18.59 -2.75 -20.55
CA PHE A 13 -17.74 -1.82 -19.82
C PHE A 13 -16.98 -2.70 -18.83
N VAL A 14 -15.81 -3.17 -19.27
CA VAL A 14 -14.72 -3.41 -18.33
C VAL A 14 -14.43 -2.04 -17.74
N THR A 15 -15.10 -1.72 -16.65
CA THR A 15 -14.69 -0.61 -15.81
C THR A 15 -13.31 -1.02 -15.29
N THR A 16 -12.27 -0.54 -15.96
CA THR A 16 -10.95 -0.47 -15.37
C THR A 16 -11.10 0.42 -14.15
N PHE A 17 -11.20 -0.19 -12.97
CA PHE A 17 -11.01 0.53 -11.74
C PHE A 17 -9.57 1.02 -11.75
N SER A 18 -9.37 2.27 -12.16
CA SER A 18 -8.12 2.99 -11.89
C SER A 18 -8.01 3.14 -10.39
N TYR A 19 -7.36 2.17 -9.75
CA TYR A 19 -7.00 2.25 -8.35
C TYR A 19 -5.95 3.36 -8.22
N SER A 20 -6.42 4.55 -7.82
CA SER A 20 -5.56 5.62 -7.35
C SER A 20 -4.62 5.06 -6.28
N ASN A 21 -3.32 5.14 -6.56
CA ASN A 21 -2.21 4.81 -5.64
C ASN A 21 -2.20 5.76 -4.42
N GLY A 22 -3.24 5.70 -3.58
CA GLY A 22 -3.43 6.60 -2.44
C GLY A 22 -4.04 5.94 -1.19
N ALA A 23 -4.38 4.65 -1.26
CA ALA A 23 -4.75 3.86 -0.09
C ALA A 23 -3.55 2.99 0.31
N ASN A 24 -2.77 3.44 1.32
CA ASN A 24 -1.76 2.66 2.03
C ASN A 24 -2.41 1.48 2.79
N LEU A 25 -3.03 0.55 2.06
CA LEU A 25 -3.57 -0.69 2.60
C LEU A 25 -2.39 -1.61 2.92
N GLY A 26 -1.84 -1.53 4.13
CA GLY A 26 -1.02 -2.64 4.58
C GLY A 26 -0.16 -2.46 5.82
N CYS A 27 0.34 -1.26 6.14
CA CYS A 27 1.25 -1.14 7.28
C CYS A 27 0.49 -1.14 8.61
N ILE A 28 0.50 -2.27 9.30
CA ILE A 28 -0.21 -2.45 10.57
C ILE A 28 0.80 -2.91 11.62
N VAL A 29 0.74 -2.30 12.80
CA VAL A 29 1.51 -2.74 13.95
C VAL A 29 0.55 -3.22 15.03
N THR A 30 0.68 -4.49 15.41
CA THR A 30 -0.06 -5.06 16.55
C THR A 30 0.86 -5.98 17.36
N LYS A 31 0.82 -5.87 18.69
CA LYS A 31 1.68 -6.64 19.60
C LYS A 31 3.18 -6.63 19.19
N ASN A 32 3.70 -5.47 18.78
CA ASN A 32 5.08 -5.30 18.28
C ASN A 32 5.42 -6.05 16.97
N LEU A 33 4.42 -6.57 16.27
CA LEU A 33 4.57 -7.22 14.97
C LEU A 33 4.21 -6.23 13.87
N LEU A 34 5.09 -6.12 12.88
CA LEU A 34 4.88 -5.40 11.64
C LEU A 34 4.20 -6.31 10.63
N PHE A 35 3.04 -5.88 10.16
CA PHE A 35 2.33 -6.43 9.02
C PHE A 35 2.38 -5.44 7.87
N SER A 36 2.48 -5.97 6.65
CA SER A 36 2.41 -5.20 5.42
C SER A 36 1.58 -5.95 4.37
N GLN A 37 0.63 -5.27 3.74
CA GLN A 37 -0.36 -5.84 2.80
C GLN A 37 -1.05 -7.13 3.32
N GLY A 38 -1.25 -7.22 4.63
CA GLY A 38 -1.87 -8.38 5.30
C GLY A 38 -0.90 -9.49 5.72
N ASN A 39 0.37 -9.43 5.31
CA ASN A 39 1.38 -10.44 5.63
C ASN A 39 2.18 -10.05 6.87
N LEU A 40 2.52 -11.03 7.71
CA LEU A 40 3.45 -10.83 8.82
C LEU A 40 4.88 -10.69 8.28
N ILE A 41 5.49 -9.53 8.53
CA ILE A 41 6.85 -9.23 8.07
C ILE A 41 7.86 -9.69 9.11
N ARG A 42 7.80 -9.11 10.32
CA ARG A 42 8.71 -9.37 11.44
C ARG A 42 8.25 -8.62 12.70
N GLN A 43 8.99 -8.78 13.79
CA GLN A 43 8.88 -7.85 14.92
C GLN A 43 9.54 -6.50 14.59
N LEU A 44 9.00 -5.43 15.18
CA LEU A 44 9.63 -4.13 15.15
C LEU A 44 10.93 -4.15 15.95
N LYS A 45 11.92 -3.42 15.44
CA LYS A 45 13.14 -3.08 16.14
C LYS A 45 12.85 -2.04 17.23
N LYS A 46 13.80 -1.84 18.14
CA LYS A 46 13.64 -0.91 19.27
C LYS A 46 13.42 0.54 18.81
N ASP A 47 14.21 0.99 17.85
CA ASP A 47 14.10 2.31 17.22
C ASP A 47 12.76 2.49 16.48
N GLU A 48 12.31 1.46 15.76
CA GLU A 48 11.01 1.46 15.08
C GLU A 48 9.84 1.49 16.07
N THR A 49 9.98 0.84 17.22
CA THR A 49 9.00 0.89 18.32
C THR A 49 8.87 2.32 18.84
N ASP A 50 9.98 3.01 19.05
CA ASP A 50 9.98 4.40 19.53
C ASP A 50 9.43 5.36 18.47
N ALA A 51 9.75 5.15 17.19
CA ALA A 51 9.15 5.87 16.07
C ALA A 51 7.62 5.65 16.01
N PHE A 52 7.15 4.42 16.23
CA PHE A 52 5.73 4.11 16.25
C PHE A 52 5.00 4.75 17.44
N LYS A 53 5.62 4.80 18.63
CA LYS A 53 5.07 5.53 19.79
C LYS A 53 4.91 7.01 19.47
N LYS A 54 5.90 7.63 18.82
CA LYS A 54 5.82 9.03 18.37
C LYS A 54 4.67 9.23 17.39
N TYR A 55 4.60 8.40 16.35
CA TYR A 55 3.53 8.43 15.36
C TYR A 55 2.13 8.33 16.00
N LYS A 56 1.94 7.41 16.97
CA LYS A 56 0.66 7.29 17.70
C LYS A 56 0.26 8.56 18.44
N LYS A 57 1.20 9.25 19.08
CA LYS A 57 0.94 10.51 19.79
C LYS A 57 0.54 11.61 18.82
N GLU A 58 1.26 11.74 17.71
CA GLU A 58 0.98 12.73 16.67
C GLU A 58 -0.36 12.46 15.99
N LEU A 59 -0.70 11.18 15.75
CA LEU A 59 -1.97 10.78 15.17
C LEU A 59 -3.14 11.07 16.11
N HIS A 60 -2.96 10.81 17.42
CA HIS A 60 -3.96 11.18 18.41
C HIS A 60 -4.21 12.69 18.42
N LEU A 61 -3.15 13.50 18.44
CA LEU A 61 -3.27 14.97 18.39
C LEU A 61 -3.95 15.45 17.11
N PHE A 62 -3.60 14.87 15.96
CA PHE A 62 -4.25 15.17 14.69
C PHE A 62 -5.76 14.87 14.76
N ASN A 63 -6.15 13.68 15.19
CA ASN A 63 -7.56 13.29 15.30
C ASN A 63 -8.33 14.17 16.29
N THR A 64 -7.73 14.52 17.44
CA THR A 64 -8.35 15.43 18.41
C THR A 64 -8.63 16.79 17.79
N LYS A 65 -7.66 17.39 17.10
CA LYS A 65 -7.84 18.69 16.44
C LYS A 65 -8.89 18.65 15.33
N ILE A 66 -8.95 17.56 14.59
CA ILE A 66 -9.97 17.35 13.56
C ILE A 66 -11.36 17.28 14.20
N ASN A 67 -11.52 16.46 15.25
CA ASN A 67 -12.80 16.32 15.94
C ASN A 67 -13.24 17.65 16.57
N GLU A 68 -12.34 18.35 17.26
CA GLU A 68 -12.64 19.67 17.84
C GLU A 68 -13.06 20.70 16.78
N ALA A 69 -12.47 20.66 15.59
CA ALA A 69 -12.85 21.55 14.49
C ALA A 69 -14.26 21.23 13.96
N PHE A 70 -14.62 19.95 13.87
CA PHE A 70 -15.97 19.53 13.49
C PHE A 70 -17.00 19.87 14.58
N ASP A 71 -16.68 19.62 15.85
CA ASP A 71 -17.58 19.89 16.98
C ASP A 71 -17.91 21.39 17.12
N LYS A 72 -16.97 22.27 16.75
CA LYS A 72 -17.13 23.74 16.81
C LYS A 72 -17.56 24.38 15.50
N ALA A 73 -17.83 23.60 14.45
CA ALA A 73 -18.09 24.14 13.11
C ALA A 73 -19.29 25.11 13.10
N GLU A 74 -20.41 24.69 13.70
CA GLU A 74 -21.65 25.49 13.76
C GLU A 74 -21.49 26.76 14.61
N GLU A 75 -20.80 26.67 15.75
CA GLU A 75 -20.51 27.83 16.61
C GLU A 75 -19.63 28.85 15.90
N ASN A 76 -18.60 28.38 15.19
CA ASN A 76 -17.70 29.24 14.43
C ASN A 76 -18.41 29.90 13.25
N GLU A 77 -19.30 29.20 12.56
CA GLU A 77 -20.14 29.76 11.51
C GLU A 77 -21.06 30.86 12.06
N ALA A 78 -21.76 30.59 13.16
CA ALA A 78 -22.65 31.56 13.81
C ALA A 78 -21.91 32.84 14.27
N LYS A 79 -20.60 32.72 14.57
CA LYS A 79 -19.73 33.83 14.97
C LYS A 79 -19.01 34.51 13.80
N ASN A 80 -19.25 34.11 12.55
CA ASN A 80 -18.47 34.53 11.38
C ASN A 80 -16.95 34.40 11.62
N ALA A 81 -16.53 33.37 12.35
CA ALA A 81 -15.14 33.11 12.65
C ALA A 81 -14.42 32.49 11.44
N THR A 82 -13.13 32.76 11.30
CA THR A 82 -12.31 32.14 10.26
C THR A 82 -12.09 30.66 10.56
N VAL A 83 -12.10 29.84 9.50
CA VAL A 83 -11.85 28.40 9.61
C VAL A 83 -10.42 28.19 10.14
N PRO A 84 -10.24 27.40 11.22
CA PRO A 84 -8.91 27.13 11.75
C PRO A 84 -8.04 26.37 10.74
N PRO A 85 -6.71 26.53 10.78
CA PRO A 85 -5.82 25.83 9.87
C PRO A 85 -5.94 24.32 10.05
N MET A 86 -6.06 23.59 8.94
CA MET A 86 -6.15 22.14 8.94
C MET A 86 -4.89 21.55 9.60
N PRO A 87 -5.02 20.67 10.62
CA PRO A 87 -3.86 20.02 11.19
C PRO A 87 -3.18 19.14 10.15
N VAL A 88 -1.84 19.09 10.19
CA VAL A 88 -1.07 18.24 9.28
C VAL A 88 -1.16 16.80 9.75
N ARG A 89 -1.59 15.89 8.86
CA ARG A 89 -1.58 14.45 9.14
C ARG A 89 -0.14 13.98 9.31
N PRO A 90 0.20 13.22 10.37
CA PRO A 90 1.55 12.70 10.53
C PRO A 90 1.90 11.73 9.40
N SER A 91 3.16 11.78 8.96
CA SER A 91 3.70 10.82 8.01
C SER A 91 3.79 9.43 8.64
N LEU A 92 3.64 8.39 7.82
CA LEU A 92 3.87 7.03 8.28
C LEU A 92 5.34 6.86 8.70
N PRO A 93 5.63 6.01 9.69
CA PRO A 93 7.00 5.63 10.01
C PRO A 93 7.71 5.02 8.79
N ALA A 94 9.02 5.28 8.66
CA ALA A 94 9.81 4.85 7.51
C ALA A 94 9.80 3.32 7.28
N PHE A 95 9.62 2.53 8.35
CA PHE A 95 9.53 1.07 8.26
C PHE A 95 8.26 0.59 7.51
N CYS A 96 7.28 1.45 7.28
CA CYS A 96 6.09 1.13 6.48
C CYS A 96 6.34 1.16 4.96
N THR A 97 7.48 1.69 4.52
CA THR A 97 7.88 1.81 3.11
C THR A 97 9.29 1.25 2.89
N GLY A 98 9.73 0.35 3.78
CA GLY A 98 11.01 -0.34 3.69
C GLY A 98 10.98 -1.47 2.65
N ALA A 99 12.17 -1.96 2.28
CA ALA A 99 12.32 -3.03 1.29
C ALA A 99 11.60 -4.34 1.69
N ASP A 100 11.54 -4.63 3.00
CA ASP A 100 10.82 -5.76 3.57
C ASP A 100 9.29 -5.60 3.52
N THR A 101 8.79 -4.36 3.42
CA THR A 101 7.37 -4.05 3.26
C THR A 101 6.94 -3.88 1.80
N THR A 102 7.87 -3.90 0.86
CA THR A 102 7.55 -3.89 -0.57
C THR A 102 7.10 -5.28 -1.03
N MET A 103 5.92 -5.34 -1.64
CA MET A 103 5.38 -6.56 -2.24
C MET A 103 5.46 -6.47 -3.76
N TYR A 104 6.01 -7.50 -4.38
CA TYR A 104 6.06 -7.65 -5.83
C TYR A 104 5.08 -8.74 -6.26
N ILE A 105 4.27 -8.47 -7.28
CA ILE A 105 3.27 -9.41 -7.79
C ILE A 105 3.82 -10.04 -9.07
N PHE A 106 3.95 -11.36 -9.07
CA PHE A 106 4.45 -12.15 -10.19
C PHE A 106 3.36 -13.10 -10.68
N GLY A 107 2.46 -12.60 -11.51
CA GLY A 107 1.34 -13.39 -12.02
C GLY A 107 0.41 -13.88 -10.90
N ALA A 108 0.44 -15.18 -10.60
CA ALA A 108 -0.47 -15.83 -9.66
C ALA A 108 0.01 -15.81 -8.18
N CYS A 109 1.23 -15.34 -7.91
CA CYS A 109 1.75 -15.23 -6.55
C CYS A 109 2.36 -13.85 -6.29
N SER A 110 2.59 -13.54 -5.01
CA SER A 110 3.32 -12.35 -4.61
C SER A 110 4.56 -12.72 -3.78
N VAL A 111 5.55 -11.85 -3.83
CA VAL A 111 6.80 -12.00 -3.09
C VAL A 111 7.01 -10.76 -2.24
N GLN A 112 7.21 -10.96 -0.95
CA GLN A 112 7.44 -9.90 0.03
C GLN A 112 8.33 -10.39 1.16
N ASN A 113 9.31 -9.59 1.54
CA ASN A 113 10.29 -9.94 2.58
C ASN A 113 10.92 -11.33 2.37
N ASN A 114 11.31 -11.64 1.13
CA ASN A 114 11.86 -12.94 0.72
C ASN A 114 10.92 -14.14 0.97
N LYS A 115 9.61 -13.92 1.05
CA LYS A 115 8.60 -14.96 1.19
C LYS A 115 7.65 -14.94 0.01
N VAL A 116 7.28 -16.12 -0.46
CA VAL A 116 6.30 -16.34 -1.53
C VAL A 116 4.93 -16.54 -0.90
N TYR A 117 3.93 -15.87 -1.44
CA TYR A 117 2.53 -15.97 -1.03
C TYR A 117 1.64 -16.29 -2.21
N VAL A 118 0.73 -17.25 -2.04
CA VAL A 118 -0.37 -17.52 -2.97
C VAL A 118 -1.63 -16.92 -2.36
N GLY A 119 -2.09 -15.80 -2.92
CA GLY A 119 -3.04 -14.94 -2.24
C GLY A 119 -2.43 -14.36 -0.94
N HIS A 120 -3.00 -14.71 0.20
CA HIS A 120 -2.49 -14.33 1.54
C HIS A 120 -1.91 -15.52 2.33
N VAL A 121 -1.70 -16.66 1.67
CA VAL A 121 -1.16 -17.86 2.29
C VAL A 121 0.34 -17.91 2.05
N PHE A 122 1.13 -17.97 3.12
CA PHE A 122 2.56 -18.23 3.05
C PHE A 122 2.80 -19.60 2.41
N ALA A 123 3.54 -19.62 1.30
CA ALA A 123 3.86 -20.84 0.57
C ALA A 123 5.26 -21.36 0.95
N ARG A 124 6.27 -20.49 0.87
CA ARG A 124 7.68 -20.81 1.18
C ARG A 124 8.52 -19.55 1.32
N GLU A 125 9.74 -19.71 1.81
CA GLU A 125 10.78 -18.69 1.66
C GLU A 125 11.46 -18.81 0.29
N LEU A 126 12.01 -17.70 -0.19
CA LEU A 126 12.92 -17.71 -1.32
C LEU A 126 14.24 -18.39 -0.95
N GLU A 127 14.81 -19.13 -1.89
CA GLU A 127 16.17 -19.65 -1.82
C GLU A 127 17.19 -18.50 -2.03
N GLU A 128 18.44 -18.70 -1.61
CA GLU A 128 19.47 -17.65 -1.69
C GLU A 128 19.68 -17.11 -3.12
N LYS A 129 19.69 -17.99 -4.13
CA LYS A 129 19.74 -17.57 -5.55
C LYS A 129 18.55 -16.71 -5.96
N GLU A 130 17.36 -16.99 -5.43
CA GLU A 130 16.13 -16.25 -5.74
C GLU A 130 16.13 -14.88 -5.03
N LYS A 131 16.63 -14.81 -3.79
CA LYS A 131 16.81 -13.54 -3.08
C LYS A 131 17.72 -12.58 -3.85
N VAL A 132 18.82 -13.09 -4.41
CA VAL A 132 19.73 -12.30 -5.27
C VAL A 132 18.98 -11.77 -6.48
N LYS A 133 18.25 -12.62 -7.20
CA LYS A 133 17.44 -12.19 -8.36
C LYS A 133 16.38 -11.16 -8.00
N LEU A 134 15.69 -11.33 -6.88
CA LEU A 134 14.69 -10.38 -6.39
C LEU A 134 15.33 -9.03 -6.07
N ALA A 135 16.51 -9.02 -5.42
CA ALA A 135 17.24 -7.79 -5.12
C ALA A 135 17.69 -7.06 -6.40
N GLU A 136 18.18 -7.79 -7.40
CA GLU A 136 18.50 -7.22 -8.71
C GLU A 136 17.28 -6.63 -9.42
N PHE A 137 16.17 -7.37 -9.41
CA PHE A 137 14.89 -6.90 -9.93
C PHE A 137 14.45 -5.61 -9.24
N ALA A 138 14.44 -5.58 -7.90
CA ALA A 138 14.07 -4.42 -7.09
C ALA A 138 14.90 -3.18 -7.44
N LYS A 139 16.21 -3.35 -7.65
CA LYS A 139 17.10 -2.26 -8.09
C LYS A 139 16.76 -1.79 -9.51
N LYS A 140 16.55 -2.71 -10.44
CA LYS A 140 16.26 -2.39 -11.84
C LYS A 140 14.91 -1.70 -12.00
N ILE A 141 13.86 -2.20 -11.33
CA ILE A 141 12.52 -1.63 -11.41
C ILE A 141 12.44 -0.24 -10.77
N ALA A 142 13.16 0.00 -9.68
CA ALA A 142 13.23 1.32 -9.04
C ALA A 142 13.92 2.38 -9.91
N ALA A 143 14.75 1.96 -10.88
CA ALA A 143 15.40 2.87 -11.83
C ALA A 143 14.53 3.16 -13.07
N VAL A 144 13.40 2.48 -13.25
CA VAL A 144 12.50 2.72 -14.37
C VAL A 144 11.76 4.05 -14.17
N GLN A 145 11.69 4.85 -15.23
CA GLN A 145 10.99 6.13 -15.19
C GLN A 145 9.49 5.91 -14.96
N PRO A 146 8.87 6.64 -14.01
CA PRO A 146 7.43 6.57 -13.79
C PRO A 146 6.64 6.85 -15.07
N GLY A 147 5.65 6.01 -15.37
CA GLY A 147 4.80 6.14 -16.56
C GLY A 147 5.36 5.49 -17.84
N THR A 148 6.49 4.80 -17.76
CA THR A 148 7.05 4.02 -18.88
C THR A 148 6.89 2.51 -18.66
N THR A 149 6.87 1.74 -19.74
CA THR A 149 6.87 0.28 -19.67
C THR A 149 8.26 -0.23 -19.31
N PRO A 150 8.43 -0.99 -18.21
CA PRO A 150 9.72 -1.59 -17.88
C PRO A 150 10.21 -2.55 -18.97
N PRO A 151 11.53 -2.57 -19.30
CA PRO A 151 12.11 -3.57 -20.19
C PRO A 151 11.80 -5.02 -19.76
N ALA A 152 11.46 -5.89 -20.71
CA ALA A 152 11.05 -7.26 -20.44
C ALA A 152 12.16 -8.08 -19.75
N GLU A 153 13.42 -7.75 -20.03
CA GLU A 153 14.63 -8.39 -19.52
C GLU A 153 14.75 -8.27 -18.00
N ILE A 154 14.11 -7.25 -17.40
CA ILE A 154 14.07 -7.07 -15.94
C ILE A 154 13.32 -8.23 -15.27
N TYR A 155 12.39 -8.88 -15.96
CA TYR A 155 11.57 -9.97 -15.42
C TYR A 155 12.15 -11.37 -15.64
N LYS A 156 13.26 -11.50 -16.38
CA LYS A 156 13.86 -12.80 -16.70
C LYS A 156 14.38 -13.49 -15.43
N GLY A 157 14.00 -14.74 -15.21
CA GLY A 157 14.50 -15.54 -14.09
C GLY A 157 13.71 -15.37 -12.80
N LEU A 158 12.55 -14.69 -12.82
CA LEU A 158 11.69 -14.43 -11.66
C LEU A 158 10.52 -15.42 -11.56
N GLU A 159 10.73 -16.67 -11.97
CA GLU A 159 9.72 -17.73 -11.96
C GLU A 159 9.42 -18.28 -10.55
N PHE A 160 9.37 -17.40 -9.54
CA PHE A 160 9.20 -17.74 -8.12
C PHE A 160 7.89 -18.50 -7.82
N CYS A 161 6.89 -18.36 -8.68
CA CYS A 161 5.53 -18.86 -8.48
C CYS A 161 5.24 -20.21 -9.15
N THR A 162 6.18 -20.77 -9.91
CA THR A 162 5.91 -21.93 -10.80
C THR A 162 6.91 -23.08 -10.65
N GLU A 163 7.76 -23.05 -9.62
CA GLU A 163 8.67 -24.17 -9.37
C GLU A 163 7.89 -25.40 -8.84
N LEU A 164 8.11 -26.55 -9.50
CA LEU A 164 7.62 -27.89 -9.11
C LEU A 164 8.65 -28.59 -8.25
#